data_AF-A0A1S2SZX0-F1
#
_entry.id   AF-A0A1S2SZX0-F1
#
_cell.length_a   1.000
_cell.length_b   1.000
_cell.length_c   1.000
_cell.angle_alpha   90.00
_cell.angle_beta   90.00
_cell.angle_gamma   90.00
#
_symmetry.space_group_name_H-M   'P 1'
#
loop_
_entity.id
_entity.type
_entity.pdbx_description
1 polymer ?
#
loop_
_entity_poly.entity_id
_entity_poly.type
_entity_poly.pdbx_seq_one_letter_code
_entity_poly.pdbx_strand_id
1 'polypeptide(L)'
;MSKKKSQSNSSTIALNKKARHEYFLEEKFEAGISLQGWEVKSIREGKVNIRDSYVIMKNGEAYLLGAEIQPLTQASSHVYCEPDRSRKLLLKKKELDKLIGASEREGFAVVATAMYWKHCWVKLECYLAKGKKSHDKRDTVKERDWQRQKSRILKHSVR
;
A
#
# COMPACT_ATOMS: atom_id res chain seq x y z
N MET A 1 28.96 -25.43 14.32
CA MET A 1 27.83 -25.37 13.36
C MET A 1 27.09 -24.04 13.54
N SER A 2 27.42 -23.03 12.72
CA SER A 2 26.78 -21.71 12.77
C SER A 2 25.32 -21.82 12.32
N LYS A 3 24.36 -21.42 13.17
CA LYS A 3 22.94 -21.31 12.79
C LYS A 3 22.82 -20.28 11.67
N LYS A 4 22.56 -20.73 10.43
CA LYS A 4 22.09 -19.86 9.34
C LYS A 4 20.87 -19.11 9.83
N LYS A 5 20.97 -17.79 10.03
CA LYS A 5 19.81 -16.90 10.17
C LYS A 5 18.98 -17.08 8.90
N SER A 6 17.74 -17.55 9.03
CA SER A 6 16.78 -17.48 7.94
C SER A 6 16.61 -16.02 7.58
N GLN A 7 17.11 -15.65 6.41
CA GLN A 7 16.88 -14.34 5.84
C GLN A 7 15.39 -14.34 5.47
N SER A 8 14.53 -13.87 6.38
CA SER A 8 13.15 -13.60 6.05
C SER A 8 13.17 -12.43 5.07
N ASN A 9 13.34 -12.74 3.78
CA ASN A 9 13.08 -11.80 2.70
C ASN A 9 11.67 -11.29 2.94
N SER A 10 11.57 -10.10 3.52
CA SER A 10 10.28 -9.51 3.83
C SER A 10 9.57 -9.38 2.49
N SER A 11 8.46 -10.10 2.32
CA SER A 11 7.65 -10.04 1.11
C SER A 11 7.10 -8.65 0.84
N THR A 12 7.20 -7.73 1.81
CA THR A 12 6.79 -6.34 1.71
C THR A 12 7.69 -5.56 0.75
N ILE A 13 7.06 -4.98 -0.26
CA ILE A 13 7.69 -4.10 -1.26
C ILE A 13 7.64 -2.65 -0.77
N ALA A 14 6.43 -2.17 -0.48
CA ALA A 14 6.19 -0.78 -0.08
C ALA A 14 5.07 -0.70 0.94
N LEU A 15 5.16 0.28 1.83
CA LEU A 15 4.18 0.53 2.88
C LEU A 15 3.79 2.00 2.90
N ASN A 16 2.50 2.26 2.78
CA ASN A 16 1.93 3.57 3.00
C ASN A 16 1.72 3.81 4.51
N LYS A 17 2.76 4.34 5.16
CA LYS A 17 2.70 4.70 6.59
C LYS A 17 1.76 5.88 6.87
N LYS A 18 1.48 6.71 5.87
CA LYS A 18 0.60 7.89 5.95
C LYS A 18 -0.87 7.48 6.06
N ALA A 19 -1.27 6.43 5.35
CA ALA A 19 -2.65 5.91 5.36
C ALA A 19 -3.22 5.67 6.78
N ARG A 20 -2.47 4.99 7.66
CA ARG A 20 -2.92 4.71 9.04
C ARG A 20 -3.07 5.96 9.91
N HIS A 21 -2.33 7.02 9.59
CA HIS A 21 -2.40 8.28 10.34
C HIS A 21 -3.55 9.16 9.86
N GLU A 22 -3.83 9.17 8.56
CA GLU A 22 -4.82 10.07 7.96
C GLU A 22 -6.23 9.50 7.90
N TYR A 23 -6.36 8.17 7.88
CA TYR A 23 -7.65 7.51 7.71
C TYR A 23 -7.89 6.49 8.82
N PHE A 24 -9.17 6.27 9.12
CA PHE A 24 -9.65 5.06 9.78
C PHE A 24 -9.77 3.97 8.72
N LEU A 25 -9.06 2.86 8.93
CA LEU A 25 -9.09 1.71 8.04
C LEU A 25 -10.16 0.73 8.54
N GLU A 26 -11.18 0.47 7.74
CA GLU A 26 -12.30 -0.40 8.13
C GLU A 26 -12.11 -1.80 7.60
N GLU A 27 -12.28 -1.97 6.29
CA GLU A 27 -12.25 -3.28 5.64
C GLU A 27 -11.05 -3.41 4.72
N LYS A 28 -10.40 -4.59 4.77
CA LYS A 28 -9.21 -4.93 3.99
C LYS A 28 -9.58 -5.73 2.75
N PHE A 29 -9.01 -5.34 1.61
CA PHE A 29 -9.10 -6.05 0.33
C PHE A 29 -7.71 -6.36 -0.22
N GLU A 30 -7.56 -7.54 -0.84
CA GLU A 30 -6.35 -7.91 -1.58
C GLU A 30 -6.65 -7.86 -3.08
N ALA A 31 -5.94 -6.99 -3.81
CA ALA A 31 -6.04 -6.88 -5.26
C ALA A 31 -4.76 -7.39 -5.95
N GLY A 32 -4.92 -8.03 -7.11
CA GLY A 32 -3.81 -8.15 -8.07
C GLY A 32 -3.60 -6.84 -8.83
N ILE A 33 -2.38 -6.57 -9.29
CA ILE A 33 -2.08 -5.38 -10.10
C ILE A 33 -1.68 -5.82 -11.51
N SER A 34 -2.24 -5.18 -12.53
CA SER A 34 -1.80 -5.34 -13.92
C SER A 34 -0.54 -4.51 -14.17
N LEU A 35 0.62 -5.19 -14.20
CA LEU A 35 1.94 -4.60 -14.36
C LEU A 35 2.57 -4.94 -15.71
N GLN A 36 3.39 -4.03 -16.21
CA GLN A 36 4.26 -4.24 -17.37
C GLN A 36 5.60 -4.86 -16.95
N GLY A 37 6.32 -5.46 -17.91
CA GLY A 37 7.57 -6.18 -17.61
C GLY A 37 8.65 -5.31 -16.96
N TRP A 38 8.78 -4.05 -17.37
CA TRP A 38 9.76 -3.12 -16.78
C TRP A 38 9.36 -2.68 -15.36
N GLU A 39 8.05 -2.58 -15.08
CA GLU A 39 7.53 -2.23 -13.75
C GLU A 39 7.88 -3.33 -12.74
N VAL A 40 7.77 -4.61 -13.14
CA VAL A 40 8.16 -5.75 -12.30
C VAL A 40 9.66 -5.70 -11.97
N LYS A 41 10.52 -5.35 -12.93
CA LYS A 41 11.97 -5.20 -12.69
C LYS A 41 12.25 -4.06 -11.69
N SER A 42 11.59 -2.91 -11.88
CA SER A 42 11.75 -1.74 -11.01
C SER A 42 11.27 -2.02 -9.57
N ILE A 43 10.15 -2.73 -9.43
CA ILE A 43 9.62 -3.17 -8.13
C ILE A 43 10.59 -4.14 -7.43
N ARG A 44 11.28 -5.02 -8.17
CA ARG A 44 12.31 -5.90 -7.59
C ARG A 44 13.52 -5.13 -7.06
N GLU A 45 13.87 -3.99 -7.66
CA GLU A 45 14.86 -3.06 -7.13
C GLU A 45 14.32 -2.16 -5.99
N GLY A 46 13.03 -2.27 -5.65
CA GLY A 46 12.40 -1.46 -4.60
C GLY A 46 12.09 -0.02 -5.01
N LYS A 47 12.16 0.30 -6.31
CA LYS A 47 11.89 1.64 -6.86
C LYS A 47 10.40 1.89 -7.10
N VAL A 48 9.62 1.88 -6.02
CA VAL A 48 8.18 2.11 -6.07
C VAL A 48 7.70 2.95 -4.89
N ASN A 49 6.80 3.89 -5.16
CA ASN A 49 6.18 4.75 -4.19
C ASN A 49 4.65 4.64 -4.25
N ILE A 50 4.03 4.36 -3.10
CA ILE A 50 2.56 4.24 -2.94
C ILE A 50 2.02 5.19 -1.85
N ARG A 51 2.78 6.23 -1.50
CA ARG A 51 2.44 7.09 -0.36
C ARG A 51 1.15 7.88 -0.56
N ASP A 52 0.95 8.41 -1.76
CA ASP A 52 -0.21 9.25 -2.12
C ASP A 52 -1.14 8.54 -3.11
N SER A 53 -1.04 7.21 -3.19
CA SER A 53 -1.84 6.41 -4.10
C SER A 53 -3.23 6.09 -3.54
N TYR A 54 -4.23 6.17 -4.40
CA TYR A 54 -5.63 5.87 -4.11
C TYR A 54 -6.25 5.05 -5.25
N VAL A 55 -7.37 4.40 -4.97
CA VAL A 55 -8.08 3.58 -5.94
C VAL A 55 -9.34 4.31 -6.38
N ILE A 56 -9.52 4.43 -7.70
CA ILE A 56 -10.76 4.93 -8.29
C ILE A 56 -11.53 3.76 -8.89
N MET A 57 -12.86 3.87 -8.82
CA MET A 57 -13.76 2.99 -9.53
C MET A 57 -14.22 3.68 -10.81
N LYS A 58 -14.02 3.06 -11.97
CA LYS A 58 -14.47 3.58 -13.27
C LYS A 58 -15.04 2.44 -14.10
N ASN A 59 -16.27 2.59 -14.59
CA ASN A 59 -16.95 1.62 -15.44
C ASN A 59 -17.00 0.19 -14.88
N GLY A 60 -17.18 0.05 -13.56
CA GLY A 60 -17.19 -1.27 -12.89
C GLY A 60 -15.81 -1.88 -12.64
N GLU A 61 -14.72 -1.16 -12.95
CA GLU A 61 -13.35 -1.62 -12.75
C GLU A 61 -12.62 -0.73 -11.74
N ALA A 62 -11.66 -1.32 -11.02
CA ALA A 62 -10.81 -0.62 -10.07
C ALA A 62 -9.47 -0.23 -10.72
N TYR A 63 -9.05 1.01 -10.52
CA TYR A 63 -7.76 1.51 -11.00
C TYR A 63 -6.99 2.17 -9.86
N LEU A 64 -5.71 1.83 -9.73
CA LEU A 64 -4.77 2.48 -8.85
C LEU A 64 -4.17 3.72 -9.53
N LEU A 65 -4.31 4.87 -8.88
CA LEU A 65 -3.73 6.15 -9.27
C LEU A 65 -2.72 6.62 -8.22
N GLY A 66 -1.79 7.48 -8.62
CA GLY A 66 -0.79 8.08 -7.72
C GLY A 66 0.28 7.10 -7.21
N ALA A 67 0.40 5.93 -7.83
CA ALA A 67 1.47 4.97 -7.56
C ALA A 67 2.58 5.14 -8.60
N GLU A 68 3.71 5.69 -8.17
CA GLU A 68 4.87 5.96 -9.02
C GLU A 68 5.80 4.75 -9.01
N ILE A 69 6.14 4.24 -10.20
CA ILE A 69 7.17 3.21 -10.37
C ILE A 69 8.29 3.83 -11.19
N GLN A 70 9.46 4.02 -10.58
CA GLN A 70 10.55 4.71 -11.24
C GLN A 70 11.23 3.76 -12.23
N PRO A 71 11.35 4.14 -13.51
CA PRO A 71 12.00 3.31 -14.50
C PRO A 71 13.48 3.14 -14.17
N LEU A 72 14.01 1.97 -14.51
CA LEU A 72 15.43 1.69 -14.38
C LEU A 72 16.22 2.42 -15.46
N THR A 73 17.41 2.91 -15.13
CA THR A 73 18.36 3.45 -16.13
C THR A 73 18.75 2.40 -17.18
N GLN A 74 18.66 1.12 -16.80
CA GLN A 74 18.89 -0.03 -17.68
C GLN A 74 17.64 -0.45 -18.48
N ALA A 75 16.52 0.25 -18.32
CA ALA A 75 15.32 -0.03 -19.11
C ALA A 75 15.61 0.30 -20.59
N SER A 76 15.12 -0.56 -21.48
CA SER A 76 15.35 -0.43 -22.91
C SER A 76 14.77 0.87 -23.44
N SER A 77 15.57 1.64 -24.21
CA SER A 77 15.16 2.91 -24.82
C SER A 77 13.96 2.80 -25.79
N HIS A 78 13.61 1.58 -26.19
CA HIS A 78 12.50 1.28 -27.10
C HIS A 78 11.14 1.18 -26.39
N VAL A 79 11.11 1.13 -25.05
CA VAL A 79 9.86 1.07 -24.27
C VAL A 79 9.66 2.40 -23.57
N TYR A 80 8.58 3.09 -23.93
CA TYR A 80 8.19 4.31 -23.23
C TYR A 80 7.64 3.95 -21.84
N CYS A 81 8.42 4.30 -20.81
CA CYS A 81 8.15 3.91 -19.43
C CYS A 81 7.48 5.07 -18.68
N GLU A 82 6.16 5.06 -18.62
CA GLU A 82 5.36 6.04 -17.88
C GLU A 82 5.29 5.71 -16.38
N PRO A 83 5.94 6.48 -15.48
CA PRO A 83 6.03 6.16 -14.05
C PRO A 83 4.67 6.20 -13.34
N ASP A 84 3.81 7.17 -13.72
CA ASP A 84 2.54 7.50 -13.07
C ASP A 84 1.31 6.86 -13.72
N ARG A 85 1.53 5.95 -14.67
CA ARG A 85 0.46 5.26 -15.41
C ARG A 85 -0.55 4.64 -14.45
N SER A 86 -1.84 4.92 -14.66
CA SER A 86 -2.94 4.27 -13.91
C SER A 86 -2.95 2.75 -14.12
N ARG A 87 -3.03 1.98 -13.03
CA ARG A 87 -2.89 0.51 -13.06
C ARG A 87 -4.21 -0.15 -12.74
N LYS A 88 -4.69 -1.02 -13.63
CA LYS A 88 -5.91 -1.80 -13.38
C LYS A 88 -5.68 -2.79 -12.25
N LEU A 89 -6.63 -2.85 -11.32
CA LEU A 89 -6.66 -3.77 -10.21
C LEU A 89 -7.57 -4.95 -10.53
N LEU A 90 -7.13 -6.13 -10.10
CA LEU A 90 -7.80 -7.41 -10.31
C LEU A 90 -8.38 -7.87 -8.97
N LEU A 91 -9.69 -7.72 -8.83
CA LEU A 91 -10.51 -8.09 -7.67
C LEU A 91 -11.64 -9.01 -8.11
N LYS A 92 -12.28 -9.70 -7.17
CA LYS A 92 -13.49 -10.48 -7.49
C LYS A 92 -14.65 -9.53 -7.76
N LYS A 93 -15.60 -9.94 -8.63
CA LYS A 93 -16.78 -9.13 -8.95
C LYS A 93 -17.56 -8.67 -7.71
N LYS A 94 -17.81 -9.57 -6.76
CA LYS A 94 -18.49 -9.24 -5.48
C LYS A 94 -17.73 -8.19 -4.64
N GLU A 95 -16.39 -8.20 -4.70
CA GLU A 95 -15.56 -7.22 -3.99
C GLU A 95 -15.61 -5.86 -4.70
N LEU A 96 -15.59 -5.85 -6.04
CA LEU A 96 -15.76 -4.64 -6.85
C LEU A 96 -17.13 -3.99 -6.59
N ASP A 97 -18.22 -4.76 -6.63
CA ASP A 97 -19.57 -4.26 -6.38
C ASP A 97 -19.68 -3.62 -4.98
N LYS A 98 -19.05 -4.24 -3.99
CA LYS A 98 -18.98 -3.71 -2.61
C LYS A 98 -18.19 -2.42 -2.53
N LEU A 99 -17.04 -2.34 -3.19
CA LEU A 99 -16.20 -1.15 -3.23
C LEU A 99 -16.88 0.00 -3.97
N ILE A 100 -17.59 -0.28 -5.07
CA ILE A 100 -18.37 0.72 -5.82
C ILE A 100 -19.46 1.29 -4.91
N GLY A 101 -20.30 0.44 -4.34
CA GLY A 101 -21.39 0.88 -3.47
C GLY A 101 -20.92 1.58 -2.18
N ALA A 102 -19.69 1.32 -1.72
CA ALA A 102 -19.09 2.01 -0.60
C ALA A 102 -18.41 3.33 -1.00
N SER A 103 -17.76 3.38 -2.16
CA SER A 103 -17.09 4.58 -2.70
C SER A 103 -18.08 5.66 -3.13
N GLU A 104 -19.29 5.29 -3.53
CA GLU A 104 -20.36 6.25 -3.87
C GLU A 104 -20.97 6.90 -2.62
N ARG A 105 -20.83 6.29 -1.44
CA ARG A 105 -21.28 6.90 -0.18
C ARG A 105 -20.33 8.02 0.22
N GLU A 106 -20.89 9.18 0.55
CA GLU A 106 -20.10 10.35 0.94
C GLU A 106 -19.14 10.04 2.11
N GLY A 107 -17.87 10.38 1.93
CA GLY A 107 -16.85 10.34 2.97
C GLY A 107 -16.02 9.05 3.06
N PHE A 108 -16.26 8.07 2.19
CA PHE A 108 -15.40 6.89 2.04
C PHE A 108 -14.46 7.02 0.85
N ALA A 109 -13.21 6.59 1.05
CA ALA A 109 -12.20 6.52 0.01
C ALA A 109 -11.52 5.16 0.05
N VAL A 110 -11.10 4.66 -1.11
CA VAL A 110 -10.33 3.41 -1.19
C VAL A 110 -8.84 3.76 -1.26
N VAL A 111 -8.12 3.43 -0.19
CA VAL A 111 -6.70 3.81 -0.01
C VAL A 111 -5.81 2.58 -0.10
N ALA A 112 -4.71 2.69 -0.84
CA ALA A 112 -3.69 1.65 -0.90
C ALA A 112 -2.74 1.75 0.30
N THR A 113 -2.64 0.67 1.08
CA THR A 113 -1.88 0.63 2.33
C THR A 113 -0.54 -0.08 2.18
N ALA A 114 -0.50 -1.18 1.44
CA ALA A 114 0.71 -1.98 1.30
C ALA A 114 0.81 -2.62 -0.07
N MET A 115 2.04 -2.82 -0.53
CA MET A 115 2.35 -3.65 -1.69
C MET A 115 3.28 -4.76 -1.25
N TYR A 116 3.00 -6.00 -1.64
CA TYR A 116 3.78 -7.16 -1.24
C TYR A 116 3.81 -8.25 -2.31
N TRP A 117 4.83 -9.09 -2.24
CA TRP A 117 4.95 -10.31 -3.01
C TRP A 117 4.09 -11.42 -2.41
N LYS A 118 3.22 -12.00 -3.22
CA LYS A 118 2.55 -13.27 -2.94
C LYS A 118 3.02 -14.26 -3.99
N HIS A 119 3.93 -15.15 -3.59
CA HIS A 119 4.64 -16.04 -4.52
C HIS A 119 5.39 -15.21 -5.58
N CYS A 120 5.00 -15.34 -6.86
CA CYS A 120 5.59 -14.59 -7.97
C CYS A 120 4.85 -13.30 -8.33
N TRP A 121 3.70 -13.04 -7.69
CA TRP A 121 2.80 -11.94 -8.04
C TRP A 121 2.91 -10.78 -7.07
N VAL A 122 2.79 -9.57 -7.60
CA VAL A 122 2.64 -8.35 -6.78
C VAL A 122 1.17 -8.21 -6.40
N LYS A 123 0.91 -8.11 -5.11
CA LYS A 123 -0.41 -7.85 -4.53
C LYS A 123 -0.44 -6.46 -3.91
N LEU A 124 -1.58 -5.80 -4.07
CA LEU A 124 -1.89 -4.54 -3.43
C LEU A 124 -2.91 -4.79 -2.32
N GLU A 125 -2.61 -4.29 -1.13
CA GLU A 125 -3.54 -4.20 -0.02
C GLU A 125 -4.25 -2.85 -0.08
N CYS A 126 -5.57 -2.90 -0.27
CA CYS A 126 -6.43 -1.72 -0.28
C CYS A 126 -7.37 -1.77 0.91
N TYR A 127 -7.77 -0.60 1.40
CA TYR A 127 -8.77 -0.49 2.46
C TYR A 127 -9.88 0.45 2.06
N LEU A 128 -11.09 0.12 2.50
CA LEU A 128 -12.13 1.11 2.65
C LEU A 128 -11.78 2.00 3.84
N ALA A 129 -11.67 3.30 3.60
CA ALA A 129 -11.08 4.22 4.56
C ALA A 129 -11.93 5.48 4.71
N LYS A 130 -12.07 5.93 5.96
CA LYS A 130 -12.76 7.18 6.31
C LYS A 130 -11.75 8.21 6.78
N GLY A 131 -11.83 9.45 6.28
CA GLY A 131 -10.92 10.52 6.67
C GLY A 131 -11.01 10.84 8.17
N LYS A 132 -9.86 10.93 8.85
CA LYS A 132 -9.76 11.37 10.25
C LYS A 132 -9.89 12.89 10.36
N LYS A 133 -10.57 13.38 11.41
CA LYS A 133 -10.58 14.80 11.74
C LYS A 133 -9.27 15.21 12.39
N SER A 134 -8.97 16.52 12.43
CA SER A 134 -7.73 17.05 13.01
C SER A 134 -7.55 16.67 14.49
N HIS A 135 -8.64 16.57 15.24
CA HIS A 135 -8.65 16.09 16.63
C HIS A 135 -8.14 14.64 16.70
N ASP A 136 -8.76 13.74 15.93
CA ASP A 136 -8.42 12.30 15.91
C ASP A 136 -6.98 12.05 15.46
N LYS A 137 -6.45 12.89 14.56
CA LYS A 137 -5.04 12.85 14.14
C LYS A 137 -4.10 13.13 15.31
N ARG A 138 -4.40 14.15 16.14
CA ARG A 138 -3.59 14.48 17.32
C ARG A 138 -3.57 13.33 18.32
N ASP A 139 -4.72 12.70 18.55
CA ASP A 139 -4.80 11.57 19.48
C ASP A 139 -4.05 10.34 18.95
N THR A 140 -4.12 10.07 17.64
CA THR A 140 -3.33 9.01 17.00
C THR A 140 -1.82 9.24 17.18
N VAL A 141 -1.36 10.49 17.11
CA VAL A 141 0.05 10.85 17.32
C VAL A 141 0.45 10.67 18.78
N LYS A 142 -0.35 11.19 19.71
CA LYS A 142 -0.11 11.04 21.16
C LYS A 142 0.00 9.58 21.57
N GLU A 143 -0.94 8.75 21.12
CA GLU A 143 -0.94 7.31 21.42
C GLU A 143 0.32 6.63 20.86
N ARG A 144 0.70 6.96 19.61
CA ARG A 144 1.92 6.40 19.00
C ARG A 144 3.18 6.77 19.79
N ASP A 145 3.28 8.00 20.27
CA ASP A 145 4.43 8.46 21.03
C ASP A 145 4.45 7.86 22.44
N TRP A 146 3.28 7.72 23.07
CA TRP A 146 3.12 7.02 24.34
C TRP A 146 3.55 5.55 24.26
N GLN A 147 3.11 4.82 23.22
CA GLN A 147 3.52 3.43 23.00
C GLN A 147 5.04 3.29 22.81
N ARG A 148 5.67 4.24 22.10
CA ARG A 148 7.14 4.27 21.97
C ARG A 148 7.82 4.48 23.32
N GLN A 149 7.35 5.43 24.13
CA GLN A 149 7.90 5.68 25.46
C GLN A 149 7.76 4.46 26.37
N LYS A 150 6.56 3.85 26.42
CA LYS A 150 6.31 2.60 27.17
C LYS A 150 7.28 1.49 26.76
N SER A 151 7.49 1.31 25.45
CA SER A 151 8.43 0.31 24.92
C SER A 151 9.89 0.55 25.33
N ARG A 152 10.29 1.81 25.52
CA ARG A 152 11.63 2.18 25.99
C ARG A 152 11.80 1.92 27.49
N ILE A 153 10.81 2.29 28.30
CA ILE A 153 10.81 2.05 29.75
C ILE A 153 10.91 0.55 30.04
N LEU A 154 10.09 -0.26 29.37
CA LEU A 154 10.07 -1.72 29.54
C LEU A 154 11.43 -2.36 29.20
N LYS A 155 12.12 -1.87 28.16
CA LYS A 155 13.46 -2.36 27.80
C LYS A 155 14.54 -1.96 28.80
N HIS A 156 14.41 -0.78 29.43
CA HIS A 156 15.36 -0.30 30.42
C HIS A 156 15.18 -1.00 31.77
N SER A 157 13.96 -1.39 32.15
CA SER A 157 13.69 -2.08 33.43
C SER A 157 14.08 -3.56 33.43
N VAL A 158 14.29 -4.17 32.26
CA VAL A 158 14.67 -5.60 32.10
C VAL A 158 16.19 -5.79 32.12
N ARG A 159 16.96 -4.71 32.23
CA ARG A 159 18.43 -4.72 32.34
C ARG A 159 18.85 -4.41 33.77
#